data_AF-A0A9D8N0S9-F1
#
_entry.id   AF-A0A9D8N0S9-F1
#
_cell.length_a   1.000
_cell.length_b   1.000
_cell.length_c   1.000
_cell.angle_alpha   90.00
_cell.angle_beta   90.00
_cell.angle_gamma   90.00
#
_symmetry.space_group_name_H-M   'P 1'
#
loop_
_entity.id
_entity.type
_entity.pdbx_description
1 polymer ?
#
loop_
_entity_poly.entity_id
_entity_poly.type
_entity_poly.pdbx_seq_one_letter_code
_entity_poly.pdbx_strand_id
1 'polypeptide(L)'
;MENEQIKKYLKAAREAEISENYSDAEKYYDLARLEAPDCAEARFYYAYSRFMNCKNKDAYNYFMDIRTVIGSITKLIAESDIEQDEKNDLLGRMTISVIPLPKIINNILNRLNSGTQNAYFSQIKSVEKNGMATLYLFGDQIEKYFGNDKSLLEKTAVKLWKAGVELQQQWWGVGLDKSYPEKYTAKIQKFDPTYTMPKRGGCISFKQ
;
A
#
# COMPACT_ATOMS: atom_id res chain seq x y z
N MET A 1 -1.48 -14.08 -28.02
CA MET A 1 -1.23 -15.20 -27.08
C MET A 1 -0.74 -14.57 -25.79
N GLU A 2 -1.59 -14.45 -24.77
CA GLU A 2 -1.08 -14.26 -23.42
C GLU A 2 -0.08 -15.38 -23.12
N ASN A 3 1.10 -15.00 -22.66
CA ASN A 3 2.23 -15.90 -22.52
C ASN A 3 1.95 -16.88 -21.36
N GLU A 4 1.62 -18.13 -21.67
CA GLU A 4 1.38 -19.24 -20.70
C GLU A 4 2.48 -19.32 -19.62
N GLN A 5 3.71 -18.94 -19.97
CA GLN A 5 4.83 -18.88 -19.03
C GLN A 5 4.64 -17.84 -17.93
N ILE A 6 4.06 -16.67 -18.24
CA ILE A 6 3.74 -15.63 -17.26
C ILE A 6 2.64 -16.13 -16.32
N LYS A 7 1.59 -16.75 -16.86
CA LYS A 7 0.51 -17.33 -16.05
C LYS A 7 1.03 -18.36 -15.05
N LYS A 8 1.99 -19.19 -15.47
CA LYS A 8 2.67 -20.15 -14.59
C LYS A 8 3.47 -19.46 -13.49
N TYR A 9 4.22 -18.40 -13.80
CA TYR A 9 4.97 -17.63 -12.80
C TYR A 9 4.04 -16.93 -11.81
N LEU A 10 2.99 -16.25 -12.27
CA LEU A 10 2.02 -15.59 -11.41
C LEU A 10 1.31 -16.57 -10.49
N LYS A 11 0.92 -17.75 -10.99
CA LYS A 11 0.32 -18.80 -10.16
C LYS A 11 1.28 -19.27 -9.04
N ALA A 12 2.51 -19.60 -9.38
CA ALA A 12 3.51 -20.02 -8.40
C ALA A 12 3.81 -18.92 -7.37
N ALA A 13 3.85 -17.65 -7.81
CA ALA A 13 4.07 -16.51 -6.93
C ALA A 13 2.91 -16.33 -5.93
N ARG A 14 1.66 -16.40 -6.40
CA ARG A 14 0.46 -16.32 -5.55
C ARG A 14 0.41 -17.46 -4.53
N GLU A 15 0.73 -18.70 -4.92
CA GLU A 15 0.80 -19.86 -4.01
C GLU A 15 1.87 -19.68 -2.92
N ALA A 16 3.04 -19.14 -3.30
CA ALA A 16 4.10 -18.82 -2.34
C ALA A 16 3.70 -17.72 -1.36
N GLU A 17 2.99 -16.67 -1.82
CA GLU A 17 2.47 -15.60 -0.98
C GLU A 17 1.43 -16.10 0.04
N ILE A 18 0.49 -16.96 -0.40
CA ILE A 18 -0.50 -17.61 0.47
C ILE A 18 0.19 -18.44 1.57
N SER A 19 1.33 -19.04 1.26
CA SER A 19 2.13 -19.83 2.20
C SER A 19 3.13 -18.99 3.02
N GLU A 20 3.05 -17.66 2.94
CA GLU A 20 3.98 -16.70 3.54
C GLU A 20 5.46 -16.89 3.14
N ASN A 21 5.73 -17.59 2.04
CA ASN A 21 7.06 -17.77 1.48
C ASN A 21 7.41 -16.60 0.56
N TYR A 22 7.67 -15.44 1.16
CA TYR A 22 7.93 -14.20 0.42
C TYR A 22 9.21 -14.22 -0.41
N SER A 23 10.18 -15.08 -0.09
CA SER A 23 11.39 -15.28 -0.89
C SER A 23 11.07 -15.92 -2.25
N ASP A 24 10.25 -16.97 -2.26
CA ASP A 24 9.83 -17.61 -3.50
C ASP A 24 8.83 -16.73 -4.26
N ALA A 25 7.92 -16.05 -3.56
CA ALA A 25 7.00 -15.10 -4.18
C ALA A 25 7.76 -13.98 -4.91
N GLU A 26 8.77 -13.37 -4.25
CA GLU A 26 9.65 -12.36 -4.87
C GLU A 26 10.29 -12.89 -6.15
N LYS A 27 10.86 -14.09 -6.11
CA LYS A 27 11.53 -14.72 -7.25
C LYS A 27 10.56 -14.92 -8.42
N TYR A 28 9.38 -15.47 -8.19
CA TYR A 28 8.42 -15.73 -9.27
C TYR A 28 7.78 -14.45 -9.81
N TYR A 29 7.50 -13.46 -8.97
CA TYR A 29 7.05 -12.16 -9.45
C TYR A 29 8.13 -11.42 -10.24
N ASP A 30 9.42 -11.55 -9.89
CA ASP A 30 10.50 -10.96 -10.70
C ASP A 30 10.60 -11.62 -12.08
N LEU A 31 10.49 -12.96 -12.15
CA LEU A 31 10.43 -13.68 -13.43
C LEU A 31 9.25 -13.21 -14.29
N ALA A 32 8.05 -13.10 -13.72
CA ALA A 32 6.89 -12.58 -14.44
C ALA A 32 7.09 -11.14 -14.92
N ARG A 33 7.72 -10.28 -14.10
CA ARG A 33 8.00 -8.88 -14.41
C ARG A 33 9.07 -8.70 -15.50
N LEU A 34 10.06 -9.60 -15.57
CA LEU A 34 11.08 -9.57 -16.62
C LEU A 34 10.49 -9.97 -17.99
N GLU A 35 9.57 -10.94 -17.99
CA GLU A 35 8.86 -11.38 -19.20
C GLU A 35 7.76 -10.41 -19.66
N ALA A 36 7.03 -9.80 -18.72
CA ALA A 36 6.04 -8.75 -18.98
C ALA A 36 6.26 -7.53 -18.06
N PRO A 37 7.06 -6.55 -18.50
CA PRO A 37 7.35 -5.33 -17.74
C PRO A 37 6.15 -4.43 -17.47
N ASP A 38 5.02 -4.64 -18.14
CA ASP A 38 3.74 -3.95 -17.98
C ASP A 38 2.73 -4.72 -17.10
N CYS A 39 3.05 -5.94 -16.67
CA CYS A 39 2.23 -6.71 -15.74
C CYS A 39 2.14 -6.00 -14.38
N ALA A 40 1.01 -5.33 -14.13
CA ALA A 40 0.80 -4.55 -12.92
C ALA A 40 0.90 -5.40 -11.64
N GLU A 41 0.38 -6.62 -11.67
CA GLU A 41 0.47 -7.55 -10.55
C GLU A 41 1.93 -7.89 -10.23
N ALA A 42 2.71 -8.33 -11.22
CA ALA A 42 4.11 -8.70 -11.02
C ALA A 42 4.94 -7.53 -10.49
N ARG A 43 4.74 -6.31 -11.02
CA ARG A 43 5.45 -5.11 -10.56
C ARG A 43 5.14 -4.77 -9.11
N PHE A 44 3.87 -4.78 -8.73
CA PHE A 44 3.47 -4.45 -7.37
C PHE A 44 3.95 -5.54 -6.40
N TYR A 45 3.64 -6.80 -6.70
CA TYR A 45 3.90 -7.88 -5.77
C TYR A 45 5.37 -8.26 -5.67
N TYR A 46 6.20 -7.99 -6.69
CA TYR A 46 7.65 -8.04 -6.53
C TYR A 46 8.14 -7.07 -5.44
N ALA A 47 7.71 -5.80 -5.49
CA ALA A 47 8.08 -4.81 -4.48
C ALA A 47 7.50 -5.15 -3.09
N TYR A 48 6.26 -5.63 -3.05
CA TYR A 48 5.59 -6.08 -1.82
C TYR A 48 6.31 -7.28 -1.17
N SER A 49 6.60 -8.34 -1.93
CA SER A 49 7.30 -9.52 -1.42
C SER A 49 8.70 -9.16 -0.92
N ARG A 50 9.43 -8.27 -1.61
CA ARG A 50 10.71 -7.73 -1.12
C ARG A 50 10.59 -7.03 0.22
N PHE A 51 9.56 -6.20 0.38
CA PHE A 51 9.28 -5.55 1.65
C PHE A 51 8.95 -6.58 2.74
N MET A 52 8.07 -7.54 2.46
CA MET A 52 7.63 -8.54 3.45
C MET A 52 8.75 -9.51 3.86
N ASN A 53 9.71 -9.77 2.96
CA ASN A 53 10.91 -10.56 3.26
C ASN A 53 11.95 -9.77 4.09
N CYS A 54 11.84 -8.43 4.14
CA CYS A 54 12.79 -7.56 4.83
C CYS A 54 12.49 -7.44 6.34
N LYS A 55 13.53 -7.61 7.16
CA LYS A 55 13.42 -7.50 8.64
C LYS A 55 14.36 -6.46 9.26
N ASN A 56 15.04 -5.68 8.44
CA ASN A 56 16.14 -4.81 8.86
C ASN A 56 15.86 -3.33 8.52
N LYS A 57 16.89 -2.48 8.61
CA LYS A 57 16.83 -1.04 8.33
C LYS A 57 16.45 -0.68 6.88
N ASP A 58 16.55 -1.61 5.94
CA ASP A 58 16.26 -1.38 4.53
C ASP A 58 14.75 -1.41 4.22
N ALA A 59 13.92 -1.80 5.20
CA ALA A 59 12.46 -1.85 5.08
C ALA A 59 11.87 -0.53 4.57
N TYR A 60 12.47 0.62 4.95
CA TYR A 60 12.06 1.93 4.44
C TYR A 60 12.28 2.11 2.95
N ASN A 61 13.42 1.68 2.43
CA ASN A 61 13.69 1.79 1.01
C ASN A 61 12.71 0.91 0.21
N TYR A 62 12.46 -0.33 0.66
CA TYR A 62 11.49 -1.20 0.00
C TYR A 62 10.05 -0.70 0.10
N PHE A 63 9.66 -0.06 1.20
CA PHE A 63 8.37 0.62 1.27
C PHE A 63 8.26 1.77 0.24
N MET A 64 9.34 2.53 0.07
CA MET A 64 9.38 3.61 -0.93
C MET A 64 9.33 3.07 -2.37
N ASP A 65 9.85 1.88 -2.63
CA ASP A 65 9.70 1.21 -3.93
C ASP A 65 8.21 0.91 -4.23
N ILE A 66 7.47 0.38 -3.24
CA ILE A 66 6.01 0.15 -3.35
C ILE A 66 5.28 1.46 -3.65
N ARG A 67 5.59 2.53 -2.91
CA ARG A 67 5.00 3.85 -3.12
C ARG A 67 5.26 4.37 -4.54
N THR A 68 6.46 4.13 -5.07
CA THR A 68 6.86 4.57 -6.42
C THR A 68 6.05 3.86 -7.50
N VAL A 69 5.77 2.57 -7.34
CA VAL A 69 5.00 1.83 -8.36
C VAL A 69 3.50 2.11 -8.32
N ILE A 70 2.91 2.43 -7.16
CA ILE A 70 1.47 2.69 -6.97
C ILE A 70 0.87 3.63 -8.02
N GLY A 71 1.57 4.73 -8.33
CA GLY A 71 1.08 5.71 -9.32
C GLY A 71 0.93 5.12 -10.73
N SER A 72 1.88 4.27 -11.13
CA SER A 72 1.91 3.67 -12.47
C SER A 72 1.02 2.43 -12.59
N ILE A 73 0.91 1.61 -11.54
CA ILE A 73 0.18 0.34 -11.61
C ILE A 73 -1.33 0.55 -11.76
N THR A 74 -1.93 1.56 -11.12
CA THR A 74 -3.38 1.78 -11.25
C THR A 74 -3.76 2.18 -12.67
N LYS A 75 -2.88 2.95 -13.33
CA LYS A 75 -3.00 3.27 -14.75
C LYS A 75 -2.88 2.01 -15.62
N LEU A 76 -1.86 1.19 -15.38
CA LEU A 76 -1.64 -0.05 -16.11
C LEU A 76 -2.83 -1.01 -15.99
N ILE A 77 -3.40 -1.17 -14.79
CA ILE A 77 -4.59 -2.00 -14.59
C ILE A 77 -5.78 -1.45 -15.40
N ALA A 78 -6.00 -0.13 -15.36
CA ALA A 78 -7.08 0.50 -16.11
C ALA A 78 -6.94 0.27 -17.62
N GLU A 79 -5.72 0.43 -18.16
CA GLU A 79 -5.39 0.31 -19.58
C GLU A 79 -5.19 -1.14 -20.06
N SER A 80 -5.13 -2.12 -19.15
CA SER A 80 -4.94 -3.54 -19.51
C SER A 80 -6.17 -4.19 -20.14
N ASP A 81 -5.94 -5.25 -20.90
CA ASP A 81 -6.98 -6.06 -21.57
C ASP A 81 -7.59 -7.16 -20.67
N ILE A 82 -7.21 -7.22 -19.38
CA ILE A 82 -7.79 -8.22 -18.45
C ILE A 82 -9.24 -7.89 -18.12
N GLU A 83 -10.02 -8.91 -17.78
CA GLU A 83 -11.45 -8.76 -17.47
C GLU A 83 -11.70 -7.83 -16.28
N GLN A 84 -12.84 -7.12 -16.30
CA GLN A 84 -13.16 -6.13 -15.25
C GLN A 84 -13.21 -6.76 -13.85
N ASP A 85 -13.71 -7.99 -13.73
CA ASP A 85 -13.73 -8.72 -12.46
C ASP A 85 -12.31 -9.04 -11.95
N GLU A 86 -11.37 -9.32 -12.85
CA GLU A 86 -9.97 -9.54 -12.51
C GLU A 86 -9.26 -8.24 -12.11
N LYS A 87 -9.56 -7.12 -12.78
CA LYS A 87 -9.11 -5.78 -12.35
C LYS A 87 -9.59 -5.47 -10.92
N ASN A 88 -10.85 -5.78 -10.64
CA ASN A 88 -11.48 -5.54 -9.34
C ASN A 88 -10.86 -6.40 -8.24
N ASP A 89 -10.64 -7.69 -8.50
CA ASP A 89 -9.94 -8.59 -7.57
C ASP A 89 -8.51 -8.10 -7.29
N LEU A 90 -7.74 -7.79 -8.35
CA LEU A 90 -6.36 -7.35 -8.22
C LEU A 90 -6.25 -6.07 -7.38
N LEU A 91 -7.06 -5.06 -7.67
CA LEU A 91 -7.09 -3.82 -6.88
C LEU A 91 -7.53 -4.07 -5.43
N GLY A 92 -8.48 -4.99 -5.22
CA GLY A 92 -8.91 -5.42 -3.89
C GLY A 92 -7.77 -6.03 -3.08
N ARG A 93 -7.03 -6.99 -3.66
CA ARG A 93 -5.88 -7.62 -3.01
C ARG A 93 -4.77 -6.61 -2.72
N MET A 94 -4.39 -5.78 -3.70
CA MET A 94 -3.39 -4.73 -3.50
C MET A 94 -3.78 -3.76 -2.39
N THR A 95 -5.06 -3.36 -2.32
CA THR A 95 -5.59 -2.50 -1.24
C THR A 95 -5.35 -3.13 0.12
N ILE A 96 -5.70 -4.40 0.29
CA ILE A 96 -5.52 -5.14 1.55
C ILE A 96 -4.02 -5.25 1.90
N SER A 97 -3.15 -5.48 0.91
CA SER A 97 -1.71 -5.57 1.10
C SER A 97 -1.06 -4.25 1.53
N VAL A 98 -1.50 -3.10 0.99
CA VAL A 98 -0.87 -1.78 1.28
C VAL A 98 -1.26 -1.22 2.63
N ILE A 99 -2.51 -1.37 3.06
CA ILE A 99 -3.04 -0.77 4.30
C ILE A 99 -2.17 -1.04 5.55
N PRO A 100 -1.68 -2.27 5.83
CA PRO A 100 -0.89 -2.52 7.03
C PRO A 100 0.56 -2.03 6.95
N LEU A 101 1.10 -1.78 5.75
CA LEU A 101 2.52 -1.51 5.54
C LEU A 101 3.04 -0.35 6.39
N PRO A 102 2.39 0.83 6.46
CA PRO A 102 2.87 1.95 7.29
C PRO A 102 3.07 1.58 8.77
N LYS A 103 2.18 0.77 9.36
CA LYS A 103 2.32 0.34 10.76
C LYS A 103 3.44 -0.70 10.90
N ILE A 104 3.54 -1.64 9.96
CA ILE A 104 4.62 -2.66 9.94
C ILE A 104 5.99 -1.98 9.92
N ILE A 105 6.21 -1.06 8.97
CA ILE A 105 7.50 -0.39 8.87
C ILE A 105 7.79 0.50 10.09
N ASN A 106 6.78 1.21 10.60
CA ASN A 106 6.93 2.04 11.79
C ASN A 106 7.38 1.19 12.99
N ASN A 107 6.82 -0.02 13.15
CA ASN A 107 7.20 -0.95 14.20
C ASN A 107 8.64 -1.48 14.02
N ILE A 108 9.06 -1.80 12.79
CA ILE A 108 10.43 -2.23 12.50
C ILE A 108 11.43 -1.15 12.92
N LEU A 109 11.21 0.10 12.49
CA LEU A 109 12.12 1.20 12.80
C LEU A 109 12.12 1.56 14.29
N ASN A 110 10.97 1.56 14.96
CA ASN A 110 10.91 1.79 16.41
C ASN A 110 11.69 0.72 17.19
N ARG A 111 11.61 -0.55 16.78
CA ARG A 111 12.42 -1.63 17.37
C ARG A 111 13.92 -1.43 17.16
N LEU A 112 14.33 -0.90 16.01
CA LEU A 112 15.75 -0.56 15.77
C LEU A 112 16.18 0.68 16.57
N ASN A 113 15.26 1.62 16.82
CA ASN A 113 15.54 2.86 17.52
C ASN A 113 15.77 2.67 19.03
N SER A 114 15.06 1.73 19.67
CA SER A 114 15.12 1.49 21.12
C SER A 114 16.53 1.12 21.63
N GLY A 115 17.41 0.60 20.77
CA GLY A 115 18.80 0.27 21.10
C GLY A 115 19.86 1.25 20.61
N THR A 116 19.50 2.39 20.00
CA THR A 116 20.44 3.17 19.17
C THR A 116 20.45 4.69 19.45
N GLN A 117 20.09 5.12 20.67
CA GLN A 117 20.10 6.54 21.07
C GLN A 117 19.41 7.48 20.05
N ASN A 118 18.27 7.06 19.49
CA ASN A 118 17.48 7.82 18.51
C ASN A 118 18.06 7.91 17.08
N ALA A 119 18.98 7.02 16.68
CA ALA A 119 19.55 7.03 15.33
C ALA A 119 18.52 6.89 14.17
N TYR A 120 17.34 6.34 14.43
CA TYR A 120 16.29 6.09 13.43
C TYR A 120 15.12 7.08 13.50
N PHE A 121 15.18 8.08 14.37
CA PHE A 121 14.08 9.01 14.64
C PHE A 121 13.60 9.78 13.40
N SER A 122 14.52 10.23 12.54
CA SER A 122 14.19 10.93 11.29
C SER A 122 13.49 10.01 10.28
N GLN A 123 13.90 8.74 10.22
CA GLN A 123 13.29 7.74 9.35
C GLN A 123 11.89 7.36 9.85
N ILE A 124 11.68 7.24 11.16
CA ILE A 124 10.35 7.03 11.76
C ILE A 124 9.40 8.14 11.32
N LYS A 125 9.80 9.41 11.47
CA LYS A 125 8.97 10.54 11.02
C LYS A 125 8.69 10.51 9.52
N SER A 126 9.67 10.08 8.74
CA SER A 126 9.52 9.95 7.28
C SER A 126 8.54 8.84 6.91
N VAL A 127 8.55 7.73 7.64
CA VAL A 127 7.59 6.63 7.52
C VAL A 127 6.20 7.07 7.86
N GLU A 128 6.00 7.80 8.96
CA GLU A 128 4.68 8.28 9.34
C GLU A 128 4.10 9.16 8.23
N LYS A 129 4.86 10.15 7.76
CA LYS A 129 4.48 11.04 6.65
C LYS A 129 4.20 10.28 5.35
N ASN A 130 5.16 9.47 4.90
CA ASN A 130 5.06 8.79 3.60
C ASN A 130 4.07 7.64 3.64
N GLY A 131 3.88 7.00 4.79
CA GLY A 131 2.88 5.97 5.04
C GLY A 131 1.47 6.49 4.80
N MET A 132 1.10 7.57 5.49
CA MET A 132 -0.19 8.25 5.27
C MET A 132 -0.36 8.72 3.82
N ALA A 133 0.68 9.36 3.26
CA ALA A 133 0.63 9.88 1.90
C ALA A 133 0.44 8.77 0.85
N THR A 134 0.98 7.57 1.10
CA THR A 134 0.85 6.43 0.20
C THR A 134 -0.58 5.91 0.16
N LEU A 135 -1.26 5.83 1.31
CA LEU A 135 -2.66 5.41 1.36
C LEU A 135 -3.57 6.39 0.61
N TYR A 136 -3.38 7.69 0.86
CA TYR A 136 -4.12 8.73 0.14
C TYR A 136 -3.84 8.70 -1.37
N LEU A 137 -2.57 8.61 -1.76
CA LEU A 137 -2.16 8.53 -3.16
C LEU A 137 -2.82 7.34 -3.85
N PHE A 138 -2.80 6.15 -3.24
CA PHE A 138 -3.35 4.96 -3.87
C PHE A 138 -4.87 5.09 -4.05
N GLY A 139 -5.59 5.52 -3.01
CA GLY A 139 -7.04 5.75 -3.13
C GLY A 139 -7.39 6.79 -4.18
N ASP A 140 -6.61 7.86 -4.30
CA ASP A 140 -6.81 8.90 -5.32
C ASP A 140 -6.51 8.40 -6.74
N GLN A 141 -5.52 7.52 -6.92
CA GLN A 141 -5.29 6.90 -8.23
C GLN A 141 -6.43 5.96 -8.61
N ILE A 142 -6.96 5.17 -7.67
CA ILE A 142 -8.11 4.30 -7.95
C ILE A 142 -9.33 5.13 -8.33
N GLU A 143 -9.66 6.19 -7.57
CA GLU A 143 -10.76 7.09 -7.92
C GLU A 143 -10.55 7.74 -9.30
N LYS A 144 -9.31 8.14 -9.63
CA LYS A 144 -9.00 8.76 -10.92
C LYS A 144 -9.34 7.87 -12.12
N TYR A 145 -9.01 6.58 -12.06
CA TYR A 145 -9.19 5.68 -13.21
C TYR A 145 -10.49 4.86 -13.15
N PHE A 146 -11.05 4.67 -11.95
CA PHE A 146 -12.22 3.82 -11.73
C PHE A 146 -13.38 4.56 -11.03
N GLY A 147 -13.41 5.89 -11.10
CA GLY A 147 -14.36 6.77 -10.42
C GLY A 147 -15.85 6.47 -10.65
N ASN A 148 -16.17 5.79 -11.77
CA ASN A 148 -17.55 5.44 -12.13
C ASN A 148 -18.04 4.13 -11.47
N ASP A 149 -17.14 3.28 -10.98
CA ASP A 149 -17.49 2.03 -10.30
C ASP A 149 -17.56 2.25 -8.78
N LYS A 150 -18.74 2.66 -8.30
CA LYS A 150 -18.95 2.91 -6.86
C LYS A 150 -18.66 1.69 -5.99
N SER A 151 -19.00 0.48 -6.45
CA SER A 151 -18.80 -0.74 -5.66
C SER A 151 -17.32 -1.05 -5.48
N LEU A 152 -16.52 -0.86 -6.53
CA LEU A 152 -15.07 -0.98 -6.45
C LEU A 152 -14.49 0.08 -5.51
N LEU A 153 -14.90 1.34 -5.62
CA LEU A 153 -14.38 2.43 -4.77
C LEU A 153 -14.63 2.17 -3.28
N GLU A 154 -15.82 1.69 -2.92
CA GLU A 154 -16.15 1.30 -1.54
C GLU A 154 -15.24 0.19 -1.01
N LYS A 155 -14.92 -0.79 -1.85
CA LYS A 155 -14.06 -1.93 -1.49
C LYS A 155 -12.57 -1.58 -1.45
N THR A 156 -12.15 -0.48 -2.07
CA THR A 156 -10.75 -0.10 -2.28
C THR A 156 -10.43 1.32 -1.79
N ALA A 157 -10.63 2.34 -2.62
CA ALA A 157 -10.27 3.74 -2.37
C ALA A 157 -10.79 4.25 -1.01
N VAL A 158 -12.04 3.94 -0.66
CA VAL A 158 -12.63 4.33 0.62
C VAL A 158 -11.89 3.69 1.80
N LYS A 159 -11.48 2.41 1.71
CA LYS A 159 -10.70 1.76 2.77
C LYS A 159 -9.32 2.40 2.93
N LEU A 160 -8.66 2.71 1.82
CA LEU A 160 -7.36 3.39 1.82
C LEU A 160 -7.46 4.78 2.46
N TRP A 161 -8.46 5.57 2.09
CA TRP A 161 -8.68 6.89 2.70
C TRP A 161 -9.02 6.79 4.18
N LYS A 162 -9.89 5.85 4.59
CA LYS A 162 -10.20 5.61 6.02
C LYS A 162 -8.94 5.27 6.80
N ALA A 163 -8.09 4.38 6.28
CA ALA A 163 -6.82 4.03 6.91
C ALA A 163 -5.84 5.21 6.95
N GLY A 164 -5.77 6.02 5.88
CA GLY A 164 -4.97 7.25 5.86
C GLY A 164 -5.40 8.26 6.92
N VAL A 165 -6.71 8.50 7.05
CA VAL A 165 -7.29 9.38 8.08
C VAL A 165 -6.98 8.84 9.47
N GLU A 166 -7.14 7.53 9.71
CA GLU A 166 -6.83 6.91 11.00
C GLU A 166 -5.35 7.13 11.38
N LEU A 167 -4.43 6.87 10.46
CA LEU A 167 -3.00 7.08 10.70
C LEU A 167 -2.67 8.54 10.95
N GLN A 168 -3.29 9.48 10.23
CA GLN A 168 -3.07 10.91 10.44
C GLN A 168 -3.60 11.41 11.77
N GLN A 169 -4.69 10.82 12.28
CA GLN A 169 -5.17 11.10 13.62
C GLN A 169 -4.25 10.49 14.70
N GLN A 170 -3.59 9.35 14.44
CA GLN A 170 -2.63 8.72 15.36
C GLN A 170 -1.27 9.43 15.38
N TRP A 171 -0.82 9.90 14.22
CA TRP A 171 0.48 10.55 14.01
C TRP A 171 0.35 12.06 13.78
N TRP A 172 -0.65 12.69 14.40
CA TRP A 172 -0.99 14.11 14.18
C TRP A 172 0.18 15.09 14.35
N GLY A 173 1.15 14.75 15.21
CA GLY A 173 2.35 15.54 15.45
C GLY A 173 3.38 15.48 14.31
N VAL A 174 3.22 14.57 13.36
CA VAL A 174 4.15 14.32 12.25
C VAL A 174 3.42 14.46 10.93
N GLY A 175 4.09 15.14 9.99
CA GLY A 175 3.43 15.88 8.94
C GLY A 175 2.59 15.06 7.96
N LEU A 176 1.46 15.64 7.60
CA LEU A 176 0.96 15.96 6.27
C LEU A 176 0.22 17.30 6.42
N ASP A 177 -0.36 17.87 5.35
CA ASP A 177 -1.24 19.02 5.51
C ASP A 177 -2.38 18.65 6.48
N LYS A 178 -2.57 19.48 7.52
CA LYS A 178 -3.53 19.25 8.60
C LYS A 178 -4.98 19.27 8.14
N SER A 179 -5.26 19.72 6.92
CA SER A 179 -6.58 19.70 6.27
C SER A 179 -6.92 18.38 5.58
N TYR A 180 -5.95 17.46 5.42
CA TYR A 180 -6.19 16.18 4.75
C TYR A 180 -7.28 15.34 5.43
N PRO A 181 -7.32 15.20 6.77
CA PRO A 181 -8.35 14.39 7.42
C PRO A 181 -9.76 14.88 7.10
N GLU A 182 -9.99 16.20 7.12
CA GLU A 182 -11.27 16.80 6.76
C GLU A 182 -11.58 16.60 5.26
N LYS A 183 -10.60 16.86 4.38
CA LYS A 183 -10.74 16.65 2.93
C LYS A 183 -11.14 15.22 2.59
N TYR A 184 -10.43 14.23 3.14
CA TYR A 184 -10.70 12.82 2.87
C TYR A 184 -11.95 12.31 3.59
N THR A 185 -12.29 12.85 4.76
CA THR A 185 -13.58 12.58 5.42
C THR A 185 -14.75 12.99 4.52
N ALA A 186 -14.68 14.17 3.89
CA ALA A 186 -15.70 14.62 2.96
C ALA A 186 -15.79 13.71 1.71
N LYS A 187 -14.66 13.18 1.22
CA LYS A 187 -14.65 12.17 0.14
C LYS A 187 -15.30 10.87 0.57
N ILE A 188 -14.93 10.33 1.74
CA ILE A 188 -15.48 9.10 2.30
C ILE A 188 -17.00 9.22 2.49
N GLN A 189 -17.49 10.35 3.00
CA GLN A 189 -18.91 10.57 3.27
C GLN A 189 -19.80 10.57 2.03
N LYS A 190 -19.24 10.69 0.82
CA LYS A 190 -19.98 10.49 -0.43
C LYS A 190 -20.39 9.02 -0.64
N PHE A 191 -19.71 8.09 0.01
CA PHE A 191 -19.93 6.64 -0.09
C PHE A 191 -20.45 6.05 1.24
N ASP A 192 -19.98 6.59 2.36
CA ASP A 192 -20.42 6.22 3.71
C ASP A 192 -20.80 7.49 4.50
N PRO A 193 -22.04 7.99 4.36
CA PRO A 193 -22.49 9.20 5.04
C PRO A 193 -22.42 9.12 6.57
N THR A 194 -22.38 7.91 7.13
CA THR A 194 -22.29 7.66 8.58
C THR A 194 -20.87 7.70 9.11
N TYR A 195 -19.87 7.78 8.22
CA TYR A 195 -18.47 7.85 8.60
C TYR A 195 -18.20 9.07 9.48
N THR A 196 -17.60 8.81 10.64
CA THR A 196 -17.11 9.83 11.57
C THR A 196 -15.59 9.73 11.65
N MET A 197 -14.93 10.89 11.51
CA MET A 197 -13.49 10.97 11.62
C MET A 197 -13.04 10.53 13.03
N PRO A 198 -12.04 9.65 13.16
CA PRO A 198 -11.48 9.28 14.45
C PRO A 198 -10.96 10.50 15.21
N LYS A 199 -11.08 10.46 16.54
CA LYS A 199 -10.47 11.48 17.40
C LYS A 199 -8.95 11.39 17.30
N ARG A 200 -8.27 12.54 17.45
CA ARG A 200 -6.81 12.62 17.57
C ARG A 200 -6.34 11.68 18.67
N GLY A 201 -5.41 10.79 18.34
CA GLY A 201 -4.64 10.07 19.35
C GLY A 201 -3.65 11.02 20.00
N GLY A 202 -3.30 10.79 21.27
CA GLY A 202 -2.01 11.27 21.78
C GLY A 202 -0.92 10.64 20.91
N CYS A 203 0.12 11.39 20.53
CA CYS A 203 1.15 10.94 19.59
C CYS A 203 1.72 9.58 20.05
N ILE A 204 1.32 8.47 19.41
CA ILE A 204 1.74 7.09 19.78
C ILE A 204 3.10 6.75 19.14
N SER A 205 3.77 7.76 18.56
CA SER A 205 5.00 7.63 17.76
C SER A 205 6.18 7.04 18.56
N PHE A 206 6.11 7.07 19.89
CA PHE A 206 7.13 6.51 20.78
C PHE A 206 6.44 5.66 21.84
N LYS A 207 6.33 4.35 21.61
CA LYS A 207 6.19 3.43 22.74
C LYS A 207 7.53 3.46 23.48
N GLN A 208 7.53 4.03 24.68
CA GLN A 208 8.56 3.76 25.68
C GLN A 208 8.51 2.28 26.06
#